data_AF-A0A5L4KPX3-F1
#
_entry.id   AF-A0A5L4KPX3-F1
#
_cell.length_a   1.000
_cell.length_b   1.000
_cell.length_c   1.000
_cell.angle_alpha   90.00
_cell.angle_beta   90.00
_cell.angle_gamma   90.00
#
_symmetry.space_group_name_H-M   'P 1'
#
loop_
_entity.id
_entity.type
_entity.pdbx_description
1 polymer ?
#
loop_
_entity_poly.entity_id
_entity_poly.type
_entity_poly.pdbx_seq_one_letter_code
_entity_poly.pdbx_strand_id
1 'polypeptide(L)'
;MNLDVENWKRFKLKYLFDIKKGKRLTADEQTEGNNIYIGAIDANNGIANFIGQAPIHKGNTISLSYNGSVGEAFYQENDYWATDDVNALYSRYDDFNKYIGFFIVSMLRQEKYKFSYGRKWKLESMKDTEISLPIKHNPNGSIFRDKSKTYSKCGYVPDFEFMENYIKSLHYKPLTTKNRPENALPLNIEKWGEFRLGDVFECSGTFSLVKSDLDE
;
A
#
# COMPACT_ATOMS: atom_id res chain seq x y z
N MET A 1 -3.91 -8.78 23.54
CA MET A 1 -4.71 -7.56 23.35
C MET A 1 -5.78 -7.92 22.34
N ASN A 2 -7.06 -8.00 22.75
CA ASN A 2 -8.16 -8.29 21.82
C ASN A 2 -8.59 -6.99 21.15
N LEU A 3 -8.85 -7.04 19.84
CA LEU A 3 -9.32 -5.89 19.08
C LEU A 3 -10.83 -5.75 19.26
N ASP A 4 -11.26 -4.83 20.14
CA ASP A 4 -12.66 -4.42 20.24
C ASP A 4 -12.93 -3.27 19.26
N VAL A 5 -13.84 -3.50 18.32
CA VAL A 5 -14.19 -2.57 17.24
C VAL A 5 -15.54 -1.88 17.46
N GLU A 6 -16.31 -2.24 18.49
CA GLU A 6 -17.68 -1.74 18.68
C GLU A 6 -17.72 -0.21 18.88
N ASN A 7 -16.70 0.31 19.56
CA ASN A 7 -16.63 1.72 19.94
C ASN A 7 -15.90 2.60 18.92
N TRP A 8 -15.43 2.03 17.81
CA TRP A 8 -14.70 2.77 16.79
C TRP A 8 -15.59 3.80 16.10
N LYS A 9 -14.96 4.84 15.54
CA LYS A 9 -15.65 5.89 14.79
C LYS A 9 -15.11 5.99 13.39
N ARG A 10 -15.96 6.50 12.50
CA ARG A 10 -15.64 6.72 11.09
C ARG A 10 -14.95 8.07 10.91
N PHE A 11 -13.84 8.06 10.17
CA PHE A 11 -13.02 9.23 9.87
C PHE A 11 -12.85 9.39 8.37
N LYS A 12 -13.16 10.57 7.83
CA LYS A 12 -12.91 10.86 6.42
C LYS A 12 -11.43 11.03 6.15
N LEU A 13 -10.93 10.46 5.05
CA LEU A 13 -9.51 10.53 4.70
C LEU A 13 -9.00 11.96 4.58
N LYS A 14 -9.81 12.91 4.09
CA LYS A 14 -9.41 14.33 4.00
C LYS A 14 -9.05 14.99 5.35
N TYR A 15 -9.60 14.48 6.46
CA TYR A 15 -9.27 14.97 7.81
C TYR A 15 -8.06 14.26 8.41
N LEU A 16 -7.69 13.09 7.89
CA LEU A 16 -6.54 12.32 8.35
C LEU A 16 -5.28 12.63 7.53
N PHE A 17 -5.45 12.95 6.25
CA PHE A 17 -4.37 13.04 5.28
C PHE A 17 -4.44 14.29 4.41
N ASP A 18 -3.29 14.77 4.00
CA ASP A 18 -3.11 15.56 2.78
C ASP A 18 -2.79 14.62 1.62
N ILE A 19 -3.70 14.54 0.63
CA ILE A 19 -3.63 13.55 -0.45
C ILE A 19 -3.07 14.20 -1.70
N LYS A 20 -1.87 13.78 -2.10
CA LYS A 20 -1.15 14.30 -3.27
C LYS A 20 -1.13 13.26 -4.39
N LYS A 21 -1.32 13.70 -5.63
CA LYS A 21 -1.22 12.82 -6.80
C LYS A 21 0.25 12.51 -7.11
N GLY A 22 0.49 11.30 -7.60
CA GLY A 22 1.69 10.99 -8.35
C GLY A 22 1.71 11.67 -9.73
N LYS A 23 2.77 11.40 -10.49
CA LYS A 23 3.01 12.01 -11.80
C LYS A 23 3.34 10.94 -12.83
N ARG A 24 2.71 11.07 -13.99
CA ARG A 24 2.95 10.19 -15.13
C ARG A 24 4.42 10.28 -15.53
N LEU A 25 5.03 9.13 -15.72
CA LEU A 25 6.39 8.96 -16.24
C LEU A 25 6.40 7.65 -17.01
N THR A 26 6.53 7.71 -18.33
CA THR A 26 6.51 6.52 -19.20
C THR A 26 7.80 5.73 -19.07
N ALA A 27 7.81 4.47 -19.53
CA ALA A 27 9.02 3.66 -19.51
C ALA A 27 10.18 4.30 -20.32
N ASP A 28 9.87 4.89 -21.47
CA ASP A 28 10.86 5.55 -22.33
C ASP A 28 11.46 6.82 -21.70
N GLU A 29 10.74 7.46 -20.78
CA GLU A 29 11.21 8.64 -20.04
C GLU A 29 12.03 8.28 -18.80
N GLN A 30 11.96 7.02 -18.34
CA GLN A 30 12.70 6.56 -17.17
C GLN A 30 14.17 6.36 -17.51
N THR A 31 15.03 6.76 -16.59
CA THR A 31 16.47 6.49 -16.67
C THR A 31 16.83 5.45 -15.62
N GLU A 32 17.90 4.70 -15.83
CA GLU A 32 18.41 3.77 -14.82
C GLU A 32 18.86 4.53 -13.56
N GLY A 33 18.59 3.94 -12.40
CA GLY A 33 18.98 4.50 -11.11
C GLY A 33 18.45 3.68 -9.94
N ASN A 34 18.57 4.26 -8.74
CA ASN A 34 18.28 3.57 -7.48
C ASN A 34 17.10 4.18 -6.71
N ASN A 35 16.38 5.15 -7.28
CA ASN A 35 15.22 5.75 -6.62
C ASN A 35 14.00 4.85 -6.81
N ILE A 36 13.19 4.72 -5.77
CA ILE A 36 12.00 3.86 -5.78
C ILE A 36 10.93 4.44 -6.72
N TYR A 37 10.41 3.62 -7.63
CA TYR A 37 9.22 3.94 -8.42
C TYR A 37 8.04 3.07 -7.99
N ILE A 38 7.01 3.73 -7.45
CA ILE A 38 5.76 3.12 -7.02
C ILE A 38 4.76 3.11 -8.18
N GLY A 39 4.38 1.90 -8.57
CA GLY A 39 3.38 1.63 -9.59
C GLY A 39 2.01 1.26 -9.00
N ALA A 40 1.02 1.11 -9.88
CA ALA A 40 -0.33 0.65 -9.51
C ALA A 40 -0.43 -0.89 -9.44
N ILE A 41 0.48 -1.52 -8.68
CA ILE A 41 0.61 -2.98 -8.51
C ILE A 41 0.21 -3.41 -7.09
N ASP A 42 -0.13 -4.69 -6.91
CA ASP A 42 -0.59 -5.27 -5.64
C ASP A 42 0.47 -6.07 -4.87
N ALA A 43 1.69 -6.10 -5.39
CA ALA A 43 2.82 -6.82 -4.80
C ALA A 43 3.97 -5.87 -4.42
N ASN A 44 4.96 -6.42 -3.70
CA ASN A 44 6.27 -5.82 -3.47
C ASN A 44 6.26 -4.37 -2.91
N ASN A 45 5.35 -4.10 -1.97
CA ASN A 45 5.14 -2.76 -1.39
C ASN A 45 4.78 -1.67 -2.43
N GLY A 46 4.22 -2.05 -3.57
CA GLY A 46 3.94 -1.16 -4.70
C GLY A 46 5.17 -0.81 -5.55
N ILE A 47 6.36 -1.32 -5.21
CA ILE A 47 7.60 -1.02 -5.93
C ILE A 47 7.62 -1.79 -7.25
N ALA A 48 7.47 -1.07 -8.35
CA ALA A 48 7.47 -1.64 -9.69
C ALA A 48 8.89 -1.79 -10.24
N ASN A 49 9.75 -0.79 -10.01
CA ASN A 49 11.14 -0.77 -10.43
C ASN A 49 11.92 0.37 -9.73
N PHE A 50 13.18 0.55 -10.13
CA PHE A 50 14.03 1.66 -9.69
C PHE A 50 14.40 2.56 -10.87
N ILE A 51 14.48 3.86 -10.62
CA ILE A 51 14.68 4.89 -11.66
C ILE A 51 15.71 5.94 -11.23
N GLY A 52 16.23 6.69 -12.20
CA GLY A 52 17.16 7.80 -11.99
C GLY A 52 16.47 9.12 -11.65
N GLN A 53 15.19 9.29 -11.96
CA GLN A 53 14.44 10.50 -11.61
C GLN A 53 14.35 10.67 -10.10
N ALA A 54 14.51 11.90 -9.64
CA ALA A 54 14.44 12.24 -8.22
C ALA A 54 13.02 12.00 -7.67
N PRO A 55 12.89 11.48 -6.44
CA PRO A 55 11.61 11.33 -5.77
C PRO A 55 10.76 12.60 -5.76
N ILE A 56 9.45 12.44 -5.98
CA ILE A 56 8.46 13.53 -5.88
C ILE A 56 7.66 13.47 -4.58
N HIS A 57 7.76 12.35 -3.85
CA HIS A 57 7.14 12.16 -2.55
C HIS A 57 8.17 11.80 -1.49
N LYS A 58 7.87 12.19 -0.26
CA LYS A 58 8.70 11.88 0.91
C LYS A 58 8.28 10.54 1.50
N GLY A 59 9.24 9.87 2.14
CA GLY A 59 8.98 8.71 3.00
C GLY A 59 8.08 9.06 4.20
N ASN A 60 7.76 8.04 4.99
CA ASN A 60 6.78 8.10 6.08
C ASN A 60 5.37 8.53 5.60
N THR A 61 4.95 7.98 4.47
CA THR A 61 3.63 8.22 3.86
C THR A 61 2.96 6.91 3.46
N ILE A 62 1.71 6.96 3.03
CA ILE A 62 1.00 5.79 2.46
C ILE A 62 0.79 6.01 0.96
N SER A 63 1.21 5.08 0.13
CA SER A 63 0.83 5.04 -1.29
C SER A 63 -0.48 4.29 -1.46
N LEU A 64 -1.45 4.86 -2.18
CA LEU A 64 -2.76 4.27 -2.43
C LEU A 64 -3.11 4.33 -3.92
N SER A 65 -3.24 3.16 -4.55
CA SER A 65 -3.61 3.02 -5.96
C SER A 65 -5.10 3.32 -6.16
N TYR A 66 -5.43 4.26 -7.06
CA TYR A 66 -6.83 4.56 -7.39
C TYR A 66 -7.29 3.98 -8.73
N ASN A 67 -6.34 3.51 -9.54
CA ASN A 67 -6.52 2.83 -10.81
C ASN A 67 -5.60 1.58 -10.83
N GLY A 68 -5.76 0.68 -11.81
CA GLY A 68 -5.01 -0.59 -11.86
C GLY A 68 -5.38 -1.48 -10.68
N SER A 69 -4.43 -1.72 -9.77
CA SER A 69 -4.66 -2.43 -8.51
C SER A 69 -5.41 -1.55 -7.48
N VAL A 70 -6.64 -1.16 -7.80
CA VAL A 70 -7.41 -0.19 -7.01
C VAL A 70 -7.55 -0.64 -5.56
N GLY A 71 -7.33 0.29 -4.62
CA GLY A 71 -7.48 0.04 -3.19
C GLY A 71 -6.29 -0.66 -2.54
N GLU A 72 -5.22 -0.92 -3.28
CA GLU A 72 -3.96 -1.34 -2.70
C GLU A 72 -3.25 -0.17 -2.01
N ALA A 73 -2.95 -0.37 -0.73
CA ALA A 73 -2.34 0.61 0.14
C ALA A 73 -1.03 0.04 0.72
N PHE A 74 0.02 0.85 0.74
CA PHE A 74 1.33 0.45 1.26
C PHE A 74 1.96 1.60 2.03
N TYR A 75 2.65 1.30 3.13
CA TYR A 75 3.47 2.28 3.84
C TYR A 75 4.82 2.42 3.12
N GLN A 76 5.22 3.65 2.83
CA GLN A 76 6.48 3.97 2.17
C GLN A 76 7.44 4.58 3.18
N GLU A 77 8.50 3.85 3.52
CA GLU A 77 9.51 4.29 4.48
C GLU A 77 10.46 5.35 3.88
N ASN A 78 10.81 5.18 2.60
CA ASN A 78 11.78 6.01 1.89
C ASN A 78 11.10 6.94 0.89
N ASP A 79 11.82 7.98 0.47
CA ASP A 79 11.40 8.88 -0.60
C ASP A 79 11.21 8.10 -1.92
N TYR A 80 10.18 8.44 -2.69
CA TYR A 80 9.81 7.72 -3.92
C TYR A 80 9.21 8.61 -5.00
N TRP A 81 9.21 8.11 -6.23
CA TRP A 81 8.34 8.57 -7.31
C TRP A 81 7.07 7.71 -7.35
N ALA A 82 5.90 8.30 -7.56
CA ALA A 82 4.68 7.55 -7.82
C ALA A 82 4.10 7.89 -9.19
N THR A 83 3.60 6.87 -9.89
CA THR A 83 2.84 7.05 -11.14
C THR A 83 1.56 7.87 -10.93
N ASP A 84 0.98 8.40 -12.02
CA ASP A 84 -0.28 9.16 -12.00
C ASP A 84 -1.51 8.34 -11.61
N ASP A 85 -1.39 7.01 -11.48
CA ASP A 85 -2.40 6.08 -10.97
C ASP A 85 -2.33 5.82 -9.46
N VAL A 86 -1.36 6.43 -8.76
CA VAL A 86 -1.13 6.28 -7.32
C VAL A 86 -1.17 7.64 -6.63
N ASN A 87 -1.84 7.71 -5.48
CA ASN A 87 -1.83 8.89 -4.61
C ASN A 87 -0.94 8.65 -3.39
N ALA A 88 -0.23 9.68 -2.95
CA ALA A 88 0.52 9.71 -1.70
C ALA A 88 -0.32 10.38 -0.61
N LEU A 89 -0.52 9.68 0.51
CA LEU A 89 -1.27 10.13 1.68
C LEU A 89 -0.27 10.56 2.75
N TYR A 90 -0.17 11.88 2.95
CA TYR A 90 0.65 12.49 4.00
C TYR A 90 -0.18 12.64 5.26
N SER A 91 0.23 12.00 6.35
CA SER A 91 -0.49 12.10 7.63
C SER A 91 -0.56 13.54 8.12
N ARG A 92 -1.70 13.95 8.67
CA ARG A 92 -1.87 15.20 9.41
C ARG A 92 -1.50 15.07 10.89
N TYR A 93 -1.18 13.86 11.34
CA TYR A 93 -0.65 13.61 12.68
C TYR A 93 0.87 13.72 12.67
N ASP A 94 1.41 14.59 13.53
CA ASP A 94 2.83 14.95 13.53
C ASP A 94 3.75 13.78 13.89
N ASP A 95 3.36 12.91 14.83
CA ASP A 95 4.17 11.74 15.25
C ASP A 95 3.84 10.47 14.43
N PHE A 96 3.38 10.64 13.20
CA PHE A 96 3.10 9.51 12.32
C PHE A 96 4.35 8.66 12.11
N ASN A 97 4.18 7.35 12.19
CA ASN A 97 5.27 6.39 12.08
C ASN A 97 4.79 5.09 11.41
N LYS A 98 5.74 4.19 11.10
CA LYS A 98 5.46 2.92 10.41
C LYS A 98 4.40 2.05 11.08
N TYR A 99 4.32 2.03 12.41
CA TYR A 99 3.35 1.19 13.12
C TYR A 99 1.94 1.74 12.95
N ILE A 100 1.75 3.04 13.10
CA ILE A 100 0.48 3.72 12.79
C ILE A 100 0.13 3.52 11.31
N GLY A 101 1.13 3.66 10.43
CA GLY A 101 1.00 3.43 8.99
C GLY A 101 0.48 2.03 8.66
N PHE A 102 1.06 0.98 9.23
CA PHE A 102 0.60 -0.40 9.03
C PHE A 102 -0.84 -0.64 9.49
N PHE A 103 -1.22 -0.06 10.64
CA PHE A 103 -2.59 -0.13 11.11
C PHE A 103 -3.55 0.50 10.11
N ILE A 104 -3.27 1.74 9.68
CA ILE A 104 -4.15 2.47 8.77
C ILE A 104 -4.17 1.84 7.37
N VAL A 105 -3.05 1.33 6.86
CA VAL A 105 -2.98 0.56 5.61
C VAL A 105 -3.95 -0.62 5.65
N SER A 106 -3.99 -1.33 6.79
CA SER A 106 -4.91 -2.46 6.99
C SER A 106 -6.36 -2.00 6.90
N MET A 107 -6.71 -0.86 7.50
CA MET A 107 -8.05 -0.28 7.42
C MET A 107 -8.42 0.25 6.04
N LEU A 108 -7.47 0.84 5.31
CA LEU A 108 -7.69 1.30 3.94
C LEU A 108 -7.98 0.13 2.99
N ARG A 109 -7.25 -0.97 3.12
CA ARG A 109 -7.46 -2.18 2.30
C ARG A 109 -8.81 -2.84 2.54
N GLN A 110 -9.39 -2.71 3.74
CA GLN A 110 -10.76 -3.17 3.99
C GLN A 110 -11.81 -2.43 3.16
N GLU A 111 -11.51 -1.25 2.63
CA GLU A 111 -12.43 -0.49 1.77
C GLU A 111 -12.33 -0.92 0.29
N LYS A 112 -11.34 -1.75 -0.09
CA LYS A 112 -11.05 -2.17 -1.47
C LYS A 112 -12.26 -2.78 -2.18
N TYR A 113 -13.09 -3.57 -1.48
CA TYR A 113 -14.26 -4.25 -2.06
C TYR A 113 -15.29 -3.29 -2.70
N LYS A 114 -15.27 -2.00 -2.34
CA LYS A 114 -16.15 -0.98 -2.90
C LYS A 114 -15.75 -0.54 -4.30
N PHE A 115 -14.53 -0.85 -4.72
CA PHE A 115 -13.89 -0.36 -5.92
C PHE A 115 -13.47 -1.51 -6.84
N SER A 116 -13.41 -1.23 -8.13
CA SER A 116 -13.03 -2.19 -9.16
C SER A 116 -12.47 -1.45 -10.36
N TYR A 117 -12.01 -2.16 -11.39
CA TYR A 117 -11.55 -1.55 -12.63
C TYR A 117 -12.58 -0.59 -13.25
N GLY A 118 -13.87 -0.99 -13.26
CA GLY A 118 -14.98 -0.14 -13.72
C GLY A 118 -15.37 0.98 -12.75
N ARG A 119 -14.96 0.89 -11.48
CA ARG A 119 -15.25 1.86 -10.42
C ARG A 119 -13.97 2.32 -9.72
N LYS A 120 -13.22 3.19 -10.40
CA LYS A 120 -11.99 3.81 -9.90
C LYS A 120 -12.23 4.62 -8.62
N TRP A 121 -11.24 4.63 -7.73
CA TRP A 121 -11.30 5.37 -6.47
C TRP A 121 -10.86 6.84 -6.66
N LYS A 122 -11.59 7.59 -7.48
CA LYS A 122 -11.24 8.98 -7.86
C LYS A 122 -10.92 9.85 -6.63
N LEU A 123 -10.01 10.81 -6.80
CA LEU A 123 -9.47 11.65 -5.72
C LEU A 123 -10.55 12.27 -4.80
N GLU A 124 -11.62 12.84 -5.38
CA GLU A 124 -12.69 13.44 -4.58
C GLU A 124 -13.46 12.40 -3.76
N SER A 125 -13.76 11.24 -4.35
CA SER A 125 -14.35 10.11 -3.62
C SER A 125 -13.39 9.56 -2.55
N MET A 126 -12.08 9.56 -2.81
CA MET A 126 -11.05 9.14 -1.86
C MET A 126 -11.01 10.07 -0.64
N LYS A 127 -10.98 11.39 -0.86
CA LYS A 127 -11.04 12.39 0.22
C LYS A 127 -12.28 12.22 1.11
N ASP A 128 -13.42 11.87 0.52
CA ASP A 128 -14.68 11.66 1.25
C ASP A 128 -14.90 10.25 1.79
N THR A 129 -14.02 9.29 1.48
CA THR A 129 -14.12 7.93 2.01
C THR A 129 -13.85 7.92 3.51
N GLU A 130 -14.59 7.09 4.24
CA GLU A 130 -14.50 6.96 5.68
C GLU A 130 -13.93 5.61 6.10
N ILE A 131 -12.87 5.63 6.91
CA ILE A 131 -12.31 4.43 7.55
C ILE A 131 -12.71 4.39 9.03
N SER A 132 -12.89 3.19 9.57
CA SER A 132 -13.17 3.01 11.00
C SER A 132 -11.86 3.00 11.77
N LEU A 133 -11.75 3.79 12.84
CA LEU A 133 -10.55 3.84 13.69
C LEU A 133 -10.93 3.88 15.19
N PRO A 134 -10.06 3.37 16.07
CA PRO A 134 -10.21 3.55 17.51
C PRO A 134 -10.15 5.04 17.88
N ILE A 135 -10.82 5.44 18.95
CA ILE A 135 -10.89 6.84 19.40
C ILE A 135 -10.23 7.02 20.76
N LYS A 136 -9.66 8.20 20.99
CA LYS A 136 -9.03 8.54 22.25
C LYS A 136 -10.06 8.73 23.37
N HIS A 137 -9.74 8.22 24.55
CA HIS A 137 -10.53 8.40 25.77
C HIS A 137 -9.75 9.23 26.81
N ASN A 138 -10.50 9.94 27.65
CA ASN A 138 -9.98 10.59 28.85
C ASN A 138 -9.66 9.53 29.93
N PRO A 139 -8.84 9.86 30.94
CA PRO A 139 -8.54 8.95 32.05
C PRO A 139 -9.78 8.44 32.81
N ASN A 140 -10.88 9.20 32.79
CA ASN A 140 -12.16 8.81 33.40
C ASN A 140 -13.04 7.93 32.50
N GLY A 141 -12.52 7.47 31.35
CA GLY A 141 -13.23 6.63 30.38
C GLY A 141 -14.14 7.38 29.40
N SER A 142 -14.43 8.67 29.63
CA SER A 142 -15.23 9.47 28.70
C SER A 142 -14.48 9.72 27.39
N ILE A 143 -15.21 9.89 26.28
CA ILE A 143 -14.60 10.14 24.96
C ILE A 143 -13.88 11.48 24.97
N PHE A 144 -12.60 11.50 24.55
CA PHE A 144 -11.88 12.74 24.33
C PHE A 144 -12.42 13.44 23.10
N ARG A 145 -12.79 14.72 23.23
CA ARG A 145 -13.29 15.54 22.12
C ARG A 145 -12.39 16.74 21.92
N ASP A 146 -11.80 16.80 20.74
CA ASP A 146 -11.06 17.95 20.26
C ASP A 146 -12.01 19.07 19.83
N LYS A 147 -11.83 20.26 20.41
CA LYS A 147 -12.59 21.46 20.09
C LYS A 147 -12.22 22.02 18.71
N SER A 148 -10.97 21.85 18.25
CA SER A 148 -10.56 22.28 16.91
C SER A 148 -11.08 21.38 15.79
N LYS A 149 -11.63 20.19 16.13
CA LYS A 149 -12.22 19.25 15.17
C LYS A 149 -11.24 18.84 14.07
N THR A 150 -9.97 18.68 14.43
CA THR A 150 -8.87 18.43 13.48
C THR A 150 -9.11 17.19 12.62
N TYR A 151 -9.51 16.08 13.25
CA TYR A 151 -9.66 14.79 12.56
C TYR A 151 -11.11 14.43 12.21
N SER A 152 -12.09 15.10 12.80
CA SER A 152 -13.50 14.82 12.50
C SER A 152 -14.41 16.00 12.85
N LYS A 153 -15.53 16.13 12.11
CA LYS A 153 -16.54 17.17 12.36
C LYS A 153 -17.16 17.12 13.76
N CYS A 154 -17.16 15.94 14.38
CA CYS A 154 -17.71 15.69 15.71
C CYS A 154 -16.68 15.86 16.84
N GLY A 155 -15.43 16.19 16.51
CA GLY A 155 -14.33 16.36 17.47
C GLY A 155 -13.72 15.05 17.97
N TYR A 156 -14.08 13.90 17.41
CA TYR A 156 -13.37 12.65 17.69
C TYR A 156 -11.93 12.72 17.20
N VAL A 157 -11.04 12.12 17.97
CA VAL A 157 -9.60 12.02 17.70
C VAL A 157 -9.24 10.53 17.64
N PRO A 158 -8.57 10.07 16.56
CA PRO A 158 -8.08 8.70 16.50
C PRO A 158 -7.09 8.39 17.63
N ASP A 159 -7.14 7.19 18.17
CA ASP A 159 -6.18 6.73 19.18
C ASP A 159 -4.91 6.20 18.50
N PHE A 160 -4.01 7.12 18.11
CA PHE A 160 -2.75 6.79 17.44
C PHE A 160 -1.81 5.95 18.32
N GLU A 161 -1.81 6.19 19.62
CA GLU A 161 -1.01 5.44 20.59
C GLU A 161 -1.49 3.99 20.69
N PHE A 162 -2.81 3.77 20.75
CA PHE A 162 -3.37 2.43 20.66
C PHE A 162 -2.98 1.74 19.36
N MET A 163 -3.08 2.42 18.21
CA MET A 163 -2.73 1.82 16.90
C MET A 163 -1.28 1.34 16.87
N GLU A 164 -0.36 2.17 17.34
CA GLU A 164 1.06 1.84 17.42
C GLU A 164 1.32 0.67 18.37
N ASN A 165 0.80 0.74 19.60
CA ASN A 165 0.98 -0.31 20.61
C ASN A 165 0.37 -1.64 20.17
N TYR A 166 -0.78 -1.60 19.50
CA TYR A 166 -1.42 -2.78 18.94
C TYR A 166 -0.51 -3.47 17.92
N ILE A 167 0.00 -2.75 16.92
CA ILE A 167 0.90 -3.33 15.91
C ILE A 167 2.19 -3.86 16.56
N LYS A 168 2.77 -3.13 17.52
CA LYS A 168 3.96 -3.60 18.27
C LYS A 168 3.69 -4.87 19.08
N SER A 169 2.46 -5.05 19.57
CA SER A 169 2.07 -6.24 20.33
C SER A 169 1.85 -7.49 19.46
N LEU A 170 1.73 -7.33 18.14
CA LEU A 170 1.55 -8.46 17.24
C LEU A 170 2.83 -9.31 17.21
N HIS A 171 2.69 -10.59 17.47
CA HIS A 171 3.78 -11.55 17.36
C HIS A 171 4.14 -11.74 15.88
N TYR A 172 5.15 -11.02 15.40
CA TYR A 172 5.74 -11.27 14.10
C TYR A 172 7.22 -11.62 14.25
N LYS A 173 7.65 -12.65 13.51
CA LYS A 173 9.06 -12.99 13.34
C LYS A 173 9.38 -12.76 11.86
N PRO A 174 10.42 -11.98 11.51
CA PRO A 174 10.87 -11.90 10.13
C PRO A 174 11.08 -13.32 9.59
N LEU A 175 10.58 -13.57 8.38
CA LEU A 175 10.86 -14.83 7.71
C LEU A 175 12.37 -14.94 7.54
N THR A 176 12.95 -15.90 8.25
CA THR A 176 14.39 -16.16 8.23
C THR A 176 14.59 -17.38 7.36
N THR A 177 15.33 -17.20 6.27
CA THR A 177 15.73 -18.30 5.42
C THR A 177 16.99 -18.95 6.02
N LYS A 178 17.09 -20.27 5.94
CA LYS A 178 18.33 -20.99 6.29
C LYS A 178 19.41 -20.85 5.21
N ASN A 179 19.06 -20.34 4.02
CA ASN A 179 20.01 -20.08 2.94
C ASN A 179 20.86 -18.88 3.33
N ARG A 180 22.14 -19.13 3.58
CA ARG A 180 23.13 -18.10 3.85
C ARG A 180 23.92 -17.84 2.56
N PRO A 181 24.30 -16.59 2.27
CA PRO A 181 25.06 -16.25 1.06
C PRO A 181 26.46 -16.90 1.03
N GLU A 182 26.89 -17.50 2.15
CA GLU A 182 28.17 -18.18 2.35
C GLU A 182 28.48 -19.25 1.29
N ASN A 183 27.45 -19.89 0.70
CA ASN A 183 27.59 -20.90 -0.37
C ASN A 183 26.79 -20.55 -1.64
N ALA A 184 26.33 -19.31 -1.80
CA ALA A 184 25.66 -18.91 -3.02
C ALA A 184 26.69 -18.85 -4.16
N LEU A 185 26.55 -19.73 -5.16
CA LEU A 185 27.35 -19.60 -6.38
C LEU A 185 27.06 -18.23 -6.99
N PRO A 186 28.09 -17.44 -7.33
CA PRO A 186 27.88 -16.15 -7.96
C PRO A 186 27.16 -16.34 -9.30
N LEU A 187 26.12 -15.54 -9.53
CA LEU A 187 25.41 -15.53 -10.81
C LEU A 187 26.34 -14.98 -11.89
N ASN A 188 26.99 -15.84 -12.65
CA ASN A 188 27.87 -15.45 -13.74
C ASN A 188 27.07 -15.35 -15.04
N ILE A 189 26.56 -14.16 -15.32
CA ILE A 189 25.80 -13.81 -16.54
C ILE A 189 26.69 -13.68 -17.79
N GLU A 190 28.01 -13.54 -17.65
CA GLU A 190 28.91 -13.43 -18.83
C GLU A 190 29.04 -14.74 -19.62
N LYS A 191 28.71 -15.87 -18.99
CA LYS A 191 28.69 -17.20 -19.65
C LYS A 191 27.35 -17.56 -20.27
N TRP A 192 26.35 -16.69 -20.17
CA TRP A 192 25.00 -17.01 -20.65
C TRP A 192 24.97 -16.93 -22.17
N GLY A 193 24.46 -18.00 -22.79
CA GLY A 193 24.18 -18.04 -24.23
C GLY A 193 22.73 -17.64 -24.51
N GLU A 194 22.47 -17.23 -25.73
CA GLU A 194 21.11 -17.05 -26.22
C GLU A 194 20.53 -18.41 -26.65
N PHE A 195 19.28 -18.67 -26.27
CA PHE A 195 18.57 -19.89 -26.66
C PHE A 195 17.18 -19.51 -27.16
N ARG A 196 16.70 -20.21 -28.20
CA ARG A 196 15.30 -20.10 -28.59
C ARG A 196 14.48 -20.94 -27.63
N LEU A 197 13.34 -20.41 -27.20
CA LEU A 197 12.49 -21.08 -26.23
C LEU A 197 12.07 -22.49 -26.69
N GLY A 198 11.80 -22.66 -27.99
CA GLY A 198 11.45 -23.96 -28.58
C GLY A 198 12.61 -24.96 -28.68
N ASP A 199 13.86 -24.51 -28.50
CA ASP A 199 15.02 -25.41 -28.46
C ASP A 199 15.27 -25.95 -27.05
N VAL A 200 14.73 -25.28 -26.03
CA VAL A 200 14.91 -25.62 -24.60
C VAL A 200 13.66 -26.29 -24.01
N PHE A 201 12.49 -25.91 -24.52
CA PHE A 201 11.20 -26.40 -24.03
C PHE A 201 10.37 -26.97 -25.17
N GLU A 202 9.71 -28.09 -24.90
CA GLU A 202 8.59 -28.55 -25.72
C GLU A 202 7.39 -27.64 -25.48
N CYS A 203 7.15 -26.73 -26.42
CA CYS A 203 6.01 -25.82 -26.37
C CYS A 203 4.77 -26.50 -27.00
N SER A 204 3.87 -27.03 -26.19
CA SER A 204 2.55 -27.45 -26.63
C SER A 204 1.53 -26.33 -26.43
N GLY A 205 0.72 -26.03 -27.44
CA GLY A 205 -0.43 -25.13 -27.30
C GLY A 205 -1.45 -25.70 -26.31
N THR A 206 -2.04 -24.86 -25.48
CA THR A 206 -3.21 -25.25 -24.69
C THR A 206 -4.43 -25.33 -25.60
N PHE A 207 -5.18 -26.42 -25.52
CA PHE A 207 -6.51 -26.50 -26.12
C PHE A 207 -7.51 -25.81 -25.20
N SER A 208 -8.26 -24.84 -25.73
CA SER A 208 -9.44 -24.32 -25.04
C SER A 208 -10.57 -25.33 -25.21
N LEU A 209 -11.03 -25.94 -24.12
CA LEU A 209 -12.27 -26.70 -24.13
C LEU A 209 -13.43 -25.71 -24.29
N VAL A 210 -14.24 -25.90 -25.32
CA VAL A 210 -15.52 -25.21 -25.44
C VAL A 210 -16.52 -25.98 -24.56
N LYS A 211 -17.56 -25.32 -24.06
CA LYS A 211 -18.53 -25.95 -23.13
C LYS A 211 -19.16 -27.24 -23.70
N SER A 212 -19.22 -27.38 -25.02
CA SER A 212 -19.67 -28.58 -25.73
C SER A 212 -18.75 -29.80 -25.58
N ASP A 213 -17.49 -29.59 -25.20
CA ASP A 213 -16.46 -30.63 -25.12
C ASP A 213 -16.38 -31.27 -23.71
N LEU A 214 -17.24 -30.80 -22.79
CA LEU A 214 -17.33 -31.24 -21.39
C LEU A 214 -18.55 -32.12 -21.10
N ASP A 215 -19.38 -32.39 -22.11
CA ASP A 215 -20.64 -33.14 -22.00
C ASP A 215 -20.56 -34.53 -22.69
N GLU A 216 -19.52 -35.33 -22.38
CA GLU A 216 -19.51 -36.81 -22.53
C GLU A 216 -19.08 -37.50 -21.22
#